data_AF-A0A932T012-F1
#
_entry.id   AF-A0A932T012-F1
#
_cell.length_a   1.000
_cell.length_b   1.000
_cell.length_c   1.000
_cell.angle_alpha   90.00
_cell.angle_beta   90.00
_cell.angle_gamma   90.00
#
_symmetry.space_group_name_H-M   'P 1'
#
loop_
_entity.id
_entity.type
_entity.pdbx_description
1 polymer ?
#
loop_
_entity_poly.entity_id
_entity_poly.type
_entity_poly.pdbx_seq_one_letter_code
_entity_poly.pdbx_strand_id
1 'polypeptide(L)'
;MKIAIGGLCGALLFLAFGPAWAQPKGRFVPKDLGPPDEVGSDVKLVPTLRQFGAPVEPDQFTIDTNEVIGAYRESTDDKIRANLRSRLVVLLSRKFDSQHQRREKEINELKARLKQLTETHAKRTADRKGIIDRHADHLLREVDGLGWEFDEPAMVGDPDLSYRIN
;
A
#
# COMPACT_ATOMS: atom_id res chain seq x y z
N MET A 1 8.79 -49.18 -24.34
CA MET A 1 10.17 -48.89 -23.88
C MET A 1 10.08 -48.19 -22.54
N LYS A 2 10.61 -48.80 -21.47
CA LYS A 2 10.63 -48.25 -20.11
C LYS A 2 12.08 -47.84 -19.82
N ILE A 3 12.31 -46.59 -19.46
CA ILE A 3 13.60 -46.11 -18.94
C ILE A 3 13.36 -45.68 -17.51
N ALA A 4 13.87 -46.49 -16.58
CA ALA A 4 14.14 -46.13 -15.20
C ALA A 4 15.66 -45.95 -15.04
N ILE A 5 16.11 -45.55 -13.85
CA ILE A 5 17.47 -45.20 -13.42
C ILE A 5 17.72 -43.68 -13.54
N GLY A 6 18.10 -42.95 -12.49
CA GLY A 6 18.46 -43.35 -11.13
C GLY A 6 18.62 -42.11 -10.27
N GLY A 7 18.39 -42.28 -8.98
CA GLY A 7 18.64 -41.27 -7.95
C GLY A 7 20.13 -41.01 -7.76
N LEU A 8 20.44 -39.74 -7.53
CA LEU A 8 21.73 -39.24 -7.06
C LEU A 8 21.36 -38.07 -6.13
N CYS A 9 21.23 -38.33 -4.83
CA CYS A 9 22.29 -38.16 -3.84
C CYS A 9 23.01 -36.82 -4.01
N GLY A 10 22.53 -35.81 -3.29
CA GLY A 10 23.09 -34.46 -3.32
C GLY A 10 22.55 -33.62 -2.17
N ALA A 11 22.61 -34.16 -0.95
CA ALA A 11 22.45 -33.39 0.27
C ALA A 11 23.64 -32.43 0.41
N LEU A 12 23.56 -31.27 -0.25
CA LEU A 12 24.43 -30.13 0.04
C LEU A 12 23.78 -29.29 1.13
N LEU A 13 24.13 -29.69 2.35
CA LEU A 13 24.42 -28.83 3.49
C LEU A 13 24.91 -27.43 3.04
N PHE A 14 23.99 -26.45 2.97
CA PHE A 14 24.34 -25.06 3.19
C PHE A 14 23.87 -24.68 4.59
N LEU A 15 24.78 -24.92 5.54
CA LEU A 15 24.79 -24.26 6.84
C LEU A 15 24.70 -22.75 6.62
N ALA A 16 23.70 -22.16 7.26
CA ALA A 16 23.82 -21.02 8.14
C ALA A 16 25.03 -20.10 7.88
N PHE A 17 24.81 -18.97 7.19
CA PHE A 17 25.34 -17.64 7.54
C PHE A 17 24.84 -16.61 6.51
N GLY A 18 23.53 -16.31 6.54
CA GLY A 18 23.03 -15.08 5.91
C GLY A 18 23.24 -13.93 6.91
N PRO A 19 23.91 -12.82 6.56
CA PRO A 19 24.08 -11.69 7.46
C PRO A 19 22.73 -11.01 7.71
N ALA A 20 22.04 -11.48 8.74
CA ALA A 20 21.81 -10.67 9.91
C ALA A 20 22.04 -9.14 9.74
N TRP A 21 20.95 -8.41 9.47
CA TRP A 21 20.69 -7.08 10.04
C TRP A 21 21.83 -6.04 10.00
N ALA A 22 22.34 -5.72 8.81
CA ALA A 22 22.84 -4.36 8.56
C ALA A 22 21.66 -3.42 8.30
N GLN A 23 20.82 -3.20 9.33
CA GLN A 23 19.92 -2.06 9.33
C GLN A 23 20.77 -0.81 9.58
N PRO A 24 20.83 0.17 8.67
CA PRO A 24 21.43 1.45 9.00
C PRO A 24 20.63 2.05 10.16
N LYS A 25 21.24 2.05 11.36
CA LYS A 25 20.76 2.84 12.51
C LYS A 25 21.02 4.30 12.18
N GLY A 26 20.10 4.85 11.42
CA GLY A 26 20.15 6.20 10.90
C GLY A 26 18.97 6.38 9.96
N ARG A 27 17.75 6.44 10.53
CA ARG A 27 16.70 7.19 9.84
C ARG A 27 17.22 8.61 9.75
N PHE A 28 17.74 8.97 8.59
CA PHE A 28 17.85 10.36 8.19
C PHE A 28 16.43 10.89 8.21
N VAL A 29 16.07 11.57 9.31
CA VAL A 29 14.93 12.47 9.33
C VAL A 29 15.53 13.79 8.87
N PRO A 30 15.27 14.25 7.64
CA PRO A 30 15.65 15.59 7.25
C PRO A 30 15.10 16.55 8.31
N LYS A 31 15.96 17.38 8.90
CA LYS A 31 15.59 18.31 9.98
C LYS A 31 14.72 19.46 9.46
N ASP A 32 14.52 19.52 8.15
CA ASP A 32 13.84 20.58 7.41
C ASP A 32 12.47 20.13 6.88
N LEU A 33 11.88 19.09 7.49
CA LEU A 33 10.43 18.97 7.45
C LEU A 33 9.89 20.18 8.20
N GLY A 34 9.55 21.23 7.44
CA GLY A 34 8.86 22.41 7.93
C GLY A 34 7.63 22.02 8.76
N PRO A 35 7.03 22.99 9.49
CA PRO A 35 5.86 22.73 10.30
C PRO A 35 4.85 21.90 9.49
N PRO A 36 4.21 20.87 10.09
CA PRO A 36 3.36 19.89 9.39
C PRO A 36 2.10 20.47 8.72
N ASP A 37 2.05 21.79 8.56
CA ASP A 37 0.89 22.60 8.28
C ASP A 37 0.83 22.97 6.78
N GLU A 38 1.91 22.77 6.02
CA GLU A 38 2.01 23.19 4.60
C GLU A 38 2.42 22.10 3.60
N VAL A 39 2.17 20.82 3.90
CA VAL A 39 2.19 19.79 2.86
C VAL A 39 0.96 20.01 1.98
N GLY A 40 1.18 20.62 0.80
CA GLY A 40 0.18 20.94 -0.20
C GLY A 40 -0.92 19.87 -0.31
N SER A 41 -2.15 20.32 -0.11
CA SER A 41 -3.40 19.55 -0.10
C SER A 41 -3.74 18.85 -1.42
N ASP A 42 -2.84 18.88 -2.41
CA ASP A 42 -3.04 18.29 -3.74
C ASP A 42 -2.58 16.83 -3.86
N VAL A 43 -1.99 16.25 -2.81
CA VAL A 43 -1.95 14.79 -2.71
C VAL A 43 -3.37 14.35 -2.38
N LYS A 44 -4.17 14.03 -3.41
CA LYS A 44 -5.43 13.31 -3.27
C LYS A 44 -5.16 12.06 -2.45
N LEU A 45 -5.38 12.20 -1.15
CA LEU A 45 -5.13 11.19 -0.16
C LEU A 45 -5.77 9.91 -0.67
N VAL A 46 -4.91 8.90 -0.78
CA VAL A 46 -5.23 7.49 -0.97
C VAL A 46 -6.62 7.22 -0.39
N PRO A 47 -7.58 6.64 -1.14
CA PRO A 47 -8.84 6.22 -0.53
C PRO A 47 -8.45 5.34 0.63
N THR A 48 -8.66 5.88 1.84
CA THR A 48 -8.18 5.31 3.08
C THR A 48 -8.61 3.87 3.04
N LEU A 49 -7.65 2.94 3.05
CA LEU A 49 -7.94 1.51 3.22
C LEU A 49 -8.89 1.46 4.40
N ARG A 50 -10.17 1.24 4.10
CA ARG A 50 -11.31 1.42 5.00
C ARG A 50 -10.86 0.83 6.33
N GLN A 51 -10.64 1.69 7.33
CA GLN A 51 -10.01 1.30 8.59
C GLN A 51 -10.70 0.03 9.08
N PHE A 52 -9.95 -1.07 9.12
CA PHE A 52 -10.42 -2.35 9.64
C PHE A 52 -10.75 -2.14 11.12
N GLY A 53 -11.98 -1.75 11.43
CA GLY A 53 -12.38 -1.47 12.82
C GLY A 53 -13.48 -0.41 13.02
N ALA A 54 -13.85 0.37 12.01
CA ALA A 54 -15.02 1.24 12.15
C ALA A 54 -16.30 0.38 12.25
N PRO A 55 -17.19 0.64 13.23
CA PRO A 55 -18.49 -0.02 13.30
C PRO A 55 -19.22 0.19 11.98
N VAL A 56 -19.44 -0.89 11.24
CA VAL A 56 -20.25 -0.83 10.02
C VAL A 56 -21.69 -0.80 10.49
N GLU A 57 -22.35 0.36 10.33
CA GLU A 57 -23.80 0.46 10.48
C GLU A 57 -24.46 -0.71 9.74
N PRO A 58 -25.45 -1.38 10.35
CA PRO A 58 -26.09 -2.54 9.75
C PRO A 58 -26.66 -2.15 8.39
N ASP A 59 -26.09 -2.72 7.33
CA ASP A 59 -26.58 -2.55 5.97
C ASP A 59 -28.05 -3.02 5.91
N GLN A 60 -28.89 -2.36 5.12
CA GLN A 60 -30.30 -2.70 4.90
C GLN A 60 -30.47 -4.21 4.65
N PHE A 61 -29.50 -4.81 3.96
CA PHE A 61 -29.44 -6.24 3.74
C PHE A 61 -29.50 -7.11 5.01
N THR A 62 -28.80 -6.70 6.07
CA THR A 62 -28.74 -7.45 7.33
C THR A 62 -30.09 -7.39 8.05
N ILE A 63 -30.78 -6.26 7.97
CA ILE A 63 -32.12 -6.07 8.50
C ILE A 63 -33.09 -7.00 7.75
N ASP A 64 -33.13 -6.91 6.42
CA ASP A 64 -34.02 -7.72 5.57
C ASP A 64 -33.78 -9.23 5.76
N THR A 65 -32.52 -9.64 5.91
CA THR A 65 -32.15 -11.04 6.14
C THR A 65 -32.64 -11.53 7.50
N ASN A 66 -32.45 -10.72 8.55
CA ASN A 66 -32.88 -11.07 9.90
C ASN A 66 -34.40 -11.13 10.00
N GLU A 67 -35.12 -10.24 9.31
CA GLU A 67 -36.59 -10.28 9.21
C GLU A 67 -37.07 -11.60 8.58
N VAL A 68 -36.49 -12.00 7.43
CA VAL A 68 -36.87 -13.25 6.76
C VAL A 68 -36.53 -14.48 7.62
N ILE A 69 -35.40 -14.45 8.34
CA ILE A 69 -35.03 -15.53 9.28
C ILE A 69 -36.01 -15.59 10.47
N GLY A 70 -36.43 -14.44 11.00
CA GLY A 70 -37.44 -14.35 12.06
C GLY A 70 -38.76 -14.97 11.61
N ALA A 71 -39.29 -14.50 10.48
CA ALA A 71 -40.52 -15.04 9.89
C ALA A 71 -40.44 -16.55 9.61
N TYR A 72 -39.28 -17.05 9.17
CA TYR A 72 -39.07 -18.48 8.91
C TYR A 72 -39.16 -19.32 10.18
N ARG A 73 -38.63 -18.81 11.31
CA ARG A 73 -38.69 -19.49 12.61
C ARG A 73 -40.10 -19.53 13.18
N GLU A 74 -40.90 -18.50 12.93
CA GLU A 74 -42.26 -18.37 13.43
C GLU A 74 -43.27 -19.17 12.59
N SER A 75 -42.98 -19.41 11.31
CA SER A 75 -43.88 -20.14 10.42
C SER A 75 -43.89 -21.66 10.67
N THR A 76 -45.07 -22.23 10.91
CA THR A 76 -45.28 -23.68 11.06
C THR A 76 -45.69 -24.37 9.76
N ASP A 77 -46.18 -23.62 8.76
CA ASP A 77 -46.59 -24.16 7.45
C ASP A 77 -45.38 -24.34 6.52
N ASP A 78 -45.22 -25.56 6.01
CA ASP A 78 -44.15 -25.95 5.10
C ASP A 78 -44.16 -25.14 3.79
N LYS A 79 -45.34 -24.75 3.29
CA LYS A 79 -45.43 -23.92 2.07
C LYS A 79 -44.87 -22.53 2.30
N ILE A 80 -45.19 -21.91 3.44
CA ILE A 80 -44.66 -20.60 3.82
C ILE A 80 -43.15 -20.68 4.02
N ARG A 81 -42.66 -21.74 4.68
CA ARG A 81 -41.21 -21.97 4.87
C ARG A 81 -40.47 -22.11 3.54
N ALA A 82 -41.04 -22.82 2.57
CA ALA A 82 -40.44 -22.96 1.25
C ALA A 82 -40.30 -21.59 0.53
N ASN A 83 -41.34 -20.76 0.60
CA ASN A 83 -41.32 -19.41 0.03
C ASN A 83 -40.30 -18.49 0.72
N LEU A 84 -40.25 -18.50 2.05
CA LEU A 84 -39.28 -17.73 2.82
C LEU A 84 -37.85 -18.17 2.54
N ARG A 85 -37.61 -19.48 2.38
CA ARG A 85 -36.31 -20.00 1.95
C ARG A 85 -35.92 -19.47 0.56
N SER A 86 -36.85 -19.48 -0.40
CA SER A 86 -36.59 -18.92 -1.73
C SER A 86 -36.23 -17.43 -1.67
N ARG A 87 -36.98 -16.64 -0.87
CA ARG A 87 -36.69 -15.22 -0.66
C ARG A 87 -35.32 -15.00 -0.03
N LEU A 88 -34.94 -15.82 0.95
CA LEU A 88 -33.62 -15.76 1.58
C LEU A 88 -32.50 -16.04 0.57
N VAL A 89 -32.67 -17.03 -0.31
CA VAL A 89 -31.69 -17.33 -1.38
C VAL A 89 -31.53 -16.12 -2.31
N VAL A 90 -32.63 -15.52 -2.76
CA VAL A 90 -32.60 -14.32 -3.63
C VAL A 90 -31.87 -13.17 -2.97
N LEU A 91 -32.14 -12.90 -1.68
CA LEU A 91 -31.42 -11.88 -0.93
C LEU A 91 -29.91 -12.21 -0.90
N LEU A 92 -29.53 -13.41 -0.46
CA LEU A 92 -28.12 -13.79 -0.35
C LEU A 92 -27.38 -13.70 -1.70
N SER A 93 -28.01 -14.11 -2.79
CA SER A 93 -27.47 -13.93 -4.15
C SER A 93 -27.21 -12.45 -4.47
N ARG A 94 -28.18 -11.56 -4.20
CA ARG A 94 -28.01 -10.12 -4.44
C ARG A 94 -26.86 -9.52 -3.62
N LYS A 95 -26.70 -9.93 -2.35
CA LYS A 95 -25.56 -9.48 -1.54
C LYS A 95 -24.24 -9.97 -2.10
N PHE A 96 -24.18 -11.23 -2.48
CA PHE A 96 -23.00 -11.82 -3.08
C PHE A 96 -22.59 -11.05 -4.35
N ASP A 97 -23.53 -10.81 -5.26
CA ASP A 97 -23.28 -10.07 -6.51
C ASP A 97 -22.79 -8.64 -6.25
N SER A 98 -23.43 -7.93 -5.31
CA SER A 98 -23.01 -6.59 -4.91
C SER A 98 -21.58 -6.57 -4.36
N GLN A 99 -21.24 -7.52 -3.49
CA GLN A 99 -19.89 -7.65 -2.95
C GLN A 99 -18.88 -8.01 -4.04
N HIS A 100 -19.24 -8.92 -4.94
CA HIS A 100 -18.40 -9.31 -6.07
C HIS A 100 -18.10 -8.13 -6.98
N GLN A 101 -19.11 -7.36 -7.39
CA GLN A 101 -18.94 -6.17 -8.21
C GLN A 101 -18.05 -5.12 -7.53
N ARG A 102 -18.20 -4.94 -6.21
CA ARG A 102 -17.34 -4.02 -5.46
C ARG A 102 -15.89 -4.51 -5.45
N ARG A 103 -15.65 -5.79 -5.19
CA ARG A 103 -14.30 -6.38 -5.23
C ARG A 103 -13.69 -6.30 -6.63
N GLU A 104 -14.48 -6.50 -7.67
CA GLU A 104 -14.04 -6.40 -9.05
C GLU A 104 -13.59 -4.97 -9.39
N LYS A 105 -14.34 -3.95 -8.95
CA LYS A 105 -13.93 -2.54 -9.06
C LYS A 105 -12.62 -2.27 -8.32
N GLU A 106 -12.52 -2.72 -7.06
CA GLU A 106 -11.30 -2.60 -6.25
C GLU A 106 -10.09 -3.25 -6.97
N ILE A 107 -10.27 -4.43 -7.55
CA ILE A 107 -9.22 -5.14 -8.32
C ILE A 107 -8.83 -4.34 -9.58
N ASN A 108 -9.79 -3.79 -10.31
CA ASN A 108 -9.50 -3.03 -11.53
C ASN A 108 -8.77 -1.71 -11.23
N GLU A 109 -9.12 -1.03 -10.13
CA GLU A 109 -8.38 0.14 -9.65
C GLU A 109 -6.93 -0.22 -9.27
N LEU A 110 -6.72 -1.33 -8.57
CA LEU A 110 -5.38 -1.81 -8.22
C LEU A 110 -4.55 -2.16 -9.47
N LYS A 111 -5.17 -2.80 -10.47
CA LYS A 111 -4.50 -3.09 -11.76
C LYS A 111 -4.08 -1.81 -12.50
N ALA A 112 -4.94 -0.79 -12.51
CA ALA A 112 -4.60 0.50 -13.12
C ALA A 112 -3.40 1.17 -12.44
N ARG A 113 -3.36 1.16 -11.10
CA ARG A 113 -2.22 1.67 -10.33
C ARG A 113 -0.95 0.88 -10.57
N LEU A 114 -1.04 -0.45 -10.62
CA LEU A 114 0.09 -1.31 -10.93
C LEU A 114 0.66 -0.99 -12.32
N LYS A 115 -0.21 -0.81 -13.32
CA LYS A 115 0.20 -0.42 -14.67
C LYS A 115 0.96 0.91 -14.66
N GLN A 116 0.42 1.95 -14.02
CA GLN A 116 1.09 3.26 -13.91
C GLN A 116 2.46 3.15 -13.22
N LEU A 117 2.57 2.33 -12.17
CA LEU A 117 3.83 2.09 -11.48
C LEU A 117 4.86 1.40 -12.39
N THR A 118 4.42 0.37 -13.13
CA THR A 118 5.29 -0.34 -14.08
C THR A 118 5.76 0.56 -15.22
N GLU A 119 4.90 1.44 -15.75
CA GLU A 119 5.26 2.41 -16.77
C GLU A 119 6.27 3.43 -16.25
N THR A 120 6.06 3.94 -15.04
CA THR A 120 7.01 4.87 -14.40
C THR A 120 8.37 4.22 -14.17
N HIS A 121 8.37 2.96 -13.73
CA HIS A 121 9.60 2.19 -13.55
C HIS A 121 10.33 1.92 -14.89
N ALA A 122 9.58 1.59 -15.94
CA ALA A 122 10.14 1.41 -17.28
C ALA A 122 10.77 2.71 -17.80
N LYS A 123 10.11 3.87 -17.62
CA LYS A 123 10.66 5.19 -17.97
C LYS A 123 11.98 5.46 -17.25
N ARG A 124 12.03 5.28 -15.93
CA ARG A 124 13.28 5.43 -15.15
C ARG A 124 14.39 4.47 -15.60
N THR A 125 14.02 3.27 -16.03
CA THR A 125 14.98 2.29 -16.53
C THR A 125 15.55 2.70 -17.89
N ALA A 126 14.71 3.23 -18.78
CA ALA A 126 15.15 3.81 -20.05
C ALA A 126 16.05 5.04 -19.84
N ASP A 127 15.70 5.90 -18.88
CA ASP A 127 16.44 7.10 -18.52
C ASP A 127 17.67 6.84 -17.64
N ARG A 128 17.95 5.57 -17.30
CA ARG A 128 19.03 5.18 -16.37
C ARG A 128 20.36 5.81 -16.78
N LYS A 129 20.72 5.71 -18.05
CA LYS A 129 21.99 6.27 -18.54
C LYS A 129 22.07 7.77 -18.30
N GLY A 130 21.04 8.53 -18.67
CA GLY A 130 21.01 9.97 -18.46
C GLY A 130 21.03 10.38 -16.98
N ILE A 131 20.45 9.57 -16.09
CA ILE A 131 20.55 9.77 -14.64
C ILE A 131 21.99 9.56 -14.18
N ILE A 132 22.64 8.48 -14.62
CA ILE A 132 24.04 8.18 -14.28
C ILE A 132 24.96 9.25 -14.82
N ASP A 133 24.81 9.66 -16.08
CA ASP A 133 25.64 10.69 -16.71
C ASP A 133 25.52 12.02 -15.97
N ARG A 134 24.29 12.48 -15.64
CA ARG A 134 24.08 13.70 -14.84
C ARG A 134 24.70 13.62 -13.45
N HIS A 135 24.64 12.45 -12.82
CA HIS A 135 25.25 12.26 -11.50
C HIS A 135 26.77 12.22 -11.57
N ALA A 136 27.34 11.60 -12.61
CA ALA A 136 28.77 11.61 -12.87
C ALA A 136 29.26 13.04 -13.13
N ASP A 137 28.57 13.81 -13.98
CA ASP A 137 28.88 15.22 -14.25
C ASP A 137 28.82 16.06 -12.97
N HIS A 138 27.86 15.81 -12.10
CA HIS A 138 27.75 16.48 -10.81
C HIS A 138 28.97 16.22 -9.93
N LEU A 139 29.34 14.93 -9.76
CA LEU A 139 30.51 14.55 -8.96
C LEU A 139 31.82 15.10 -9.54
N LEU A 140 31.96 15.16 -10.86
CA LEU A 140 33.14 15.75 -11.50
C LEU A 140 33.22 17.27 -11.26
N ARG A 141 32.09 17.99 -11.35
CA ARG A 141 32.06 19.43 -11.05
C ARG A 141 32.41 19.74 -9.60
N GLU A 142 31.96 18.91 -8.65
CA GLU A 142 32.35 19.05 -7.24
C GLU A 142 33.87 18.93 -7.07
N VAL A 143 34.50 17.95 -7.73
CA VAL A 143 35.96 17.76 -7.70
C VAL A 143 36.71 18.93 -8.32
N ASP A 144 36.17 19.51 -9.39
CA ASP A 144 36.76 20.67 -10.07
C ASP A 144 36.57 22.00 -9.30
N GLY A 145 35.95 21.97 -8.10
CA GLY A 145 35.64 23.17 -7.33
C GLY A 145 34.58 24.07 -7.98
N LEU A 146 33.87 23.53 -8.99
CA LEU A 146 32.73 24.13 -9.69
C LEU A 146 31.40 23.56 -9.16
N GLY A 147 31.45 22.82 -8.05
CA GLY A 147 30.27 22.40 -7.32
C GLY A 147 29.47 23.63 -6.92
N TRP A 148 28.13 23.50 -6.92
CA TRP A 148 27.28 24.43 -6.20
C TRP A 148 27.50 24.15 -4.70
N GLU A 149 28.68 24.47 -4.18
CA GLU A 149 28.90 24.50 -2.74
C GLU A 149 27.90 25.52 -2.19
N PHE A 150 26.85 24.98 -1.58
CA PHE A 150 26.11 25.60 -0.49
C PHE A 150 25.76 27.07 -0.75
N ASP A 151 24.56 27.31 -1.30
CA ASP A 151 23.67 28.26 -0.64
C ASP A 151 23.38 27.71 0.78
N GLU A 152 24.41 27.66 1.64
CA GLU A 152 24.17 27.85 3.05
C GLU A 152 23.51 29.22 3.07
N PRO A 153 22.22 29.34 3.45
CA PRO A 153 21.64 30.65 3.62
C PRO A 153 22.64 31.36 4.51
N ALA A 154 23.24 32.44 3.99
CA ALA A 154 24.23 33.21 4.71
C ALA A 154 23.72 33.26 6.15
N MET A 155 24.46 32.67 7.08
CA MET A 155 24.15 32.79 8.49
C MET A 155 24.24 34.30 8.75
N VAL A 156 23.13 34.99 8.49
CA VAL A 156 22.78 36.28 9.02
C VAL A 156 22.81 35.96 10.49
N GLY A 157 23.97 36.24 11.11
CA GLY A 157 24.19 35.88 12.48
C GLY A 157 23.01 36.41 13.27
N ASP A 158 22.20 35.51 13.83
CA ASP A 158 21.22 35.90 14.83
C ASP A 158 22.06 36.49 15.97
N PRO A 159 22.00 37.81 16.22
CA PRO A 159 22.75 38.41 17.31
C PRO A 159 22.13 38.11 18.67
N ASP A 160 21.16 37.18 18.76
CA ASP A 160 20.35 36.99 19.96
C ASP A 160 20.51 35.62 20.62
N LEU A 161 21.72 35.35 21.08
CA LEU A 161 21.98 34.36 22.13
C LEU A 161 21.84 34.97 23.54
N SER A 162 21.01 36.00 23.73
CA SER A 162 20.93 36.74 24.99
C SER A 162 19.89 36.24 25.99
N TYR A 163 19.10 35.18 25.69
CA TYR A 163 18.13 34.66 26.66
C TYR A 163 18.24 33.15 26.90
N ARG A 164 18.95 32.78 27.97
CA ARG A 164 18.44 31.96 29.09
C ARG A 164 19.55 31.62 30.09
N ILE A 165 19.79 32.56 31.00
CA ILE A 165 20.23 32.24 32.37
C ILE A 165 19.21 32.92 33.29
N ASN A 166 18.30 32.13 33.84
CA ASN A 166 17.74 32.19 35.20
C ASN A 166 16.66 31.11 35.34
#